data_AF-A0A1S6HS06-F1
#
_entry.id   AF-A0A1S6HS06-F1
#
_cell.length_a   1.000
_cell.length_b   1.000
_cell.length_c   1.000
_cell.angle_alpha   90.00
_cell.angle_beta   90.00
_cell.angle_gamma   90.00
#
_symmetry.space_group_name_H-M   'P 1'
#
loop_
_entity.id
_entity.type
_entity.pdbx_description
1 polymer ?
#
loop_
_entity_poly.entity_id
_entity_poly.type
_entity_poly.pdbx_seq_one_letter_code
_entity_poly.pdbx_strand_id
1 'polypeptide(L)'
;MLIAFVCWGLYERSIKFRLIFLVSAIISYTLSFQLLPENLDGENSHLYVLAFSTLYFVILPVIYWYCIIKVGGQKLWKMLVIINLSSLMARFSFPAEIANYFEFIAWLRYPIIAILLAIELFLMVSIVKALWLARNLSGDPRVHILDTFQEEDDKKRALALVLASEPASWYYTIPYLSRKHVSAITNLKLRSAAGWHWLMMTLGTLVMAALAYVVISPLE
;
A
#
# COMPACT_ATOMS: atom_id res chain seq x y z
N MET A 1 -4.59 -24.01 -22.91
CA MET A 1 -3.27 -24.33 -22.33
C MET A 1 -2.15 -23.40 -22.83
N LEU A 2 -2.05 -23.13 -24.14
CA LEU A 2 -1.05 -22.20 -24.72
C LEU A 2 -1.12 -20.77 -24.17
N ILE A 3 -2.33 -20.23 -23.96
CA ILE A 3 -2.55 -18.86 -23.43
C ILE A 3 -2.06 -18.74 -21.97
N ALA A 4 -2.24 -19.78 -21.16
CA ALA A 4 -1.77 -19.80 -19.77
C ALA A 4 -0.24 -19.87 -19.69
N PHE A 5 0.41 -20.61 -20.61
CA PHE A 5 1.87 -20.71 -20.66
C PHE A 5 2.53 -19.41 -21.16
N VAL A 6 1.91 -18.73 -22.13
CA VAL A 6 2.35 -17.40 -22.60
C VAL A 6 2.12 -16.33 -21.53
N CYS A 7 0.97 -16.33 -20.84
CA CYS A 7 0.73 -15.44 -19.70
C CYS A 7 1.70 -15.70 -18.54
N TRP A 8 2.04 -16.96 -18.25
CA TRP A 8 3.02 -17.32 -17.22
C TRP A 8 4.43 -16.84 -17.58
N GLY A 9 4.88 -17.08 -18.83
CA GLY A 9 6.18 -16.61 -19.31
C GLY A 9 6.29 -15.08 -19.48
N LEU A 10 5.17 -14.39 -19.66
CA LEU A 10 5.11 -12.91 -19.62
C LEU A 10 5.16 -12.40 -18.16
N TYR A 11 4.52 -13.10 -17.23
CA TYR A 11 4.50 -12.74 -15.82
C TYR A 11 5.89 -12.84 -15.17
N GLU A 12 6.64 -13.94 -15.40
CA GLU A 12 8.01 -14.10 -14.89
C GLU A 12 8.98 -13.07 -15.46
N ARG A 13 8.87 -12.73 -16.76
CA ARG A 13 9.70 -11.69 -17.37
C ARG A 13 9.43 -10.33 -16.71
N SER A 14 8.17 -9.94 -16.55
CA SER A 14 7.79 -8.71 -15.86
C SER A 14 8.36 -8.63 -14.44
N ILE A 15 8.39 -9.74 -13.69
CA ILE A 15 8.97 -9.77 -12.33
C ILE A 15 10.49 -9.54 -12.36
N LYS A 16 11.22 -10.21 -13.26
CA LYS A 16 12.69 -10.05 -13.37
C LYS A 16 13.08 -8.60 -13.64
N PHE A 17 12.38 -7.92 -14.56
CA PHE A 17 12.66 -6.50 -14.85
C PHE A 17 12.30 -5.55 -13.70
N ARG A 18 11.25 -5.86 -12.92
CA ARG A 18 10.93 -5.12 -11.69
C ARG A 18 12.04 -5.26 -10.64
N LEU A 19 12.57 -6.47 -10.48
CA LEU A 19 13.70 -6.72 -9.57
C LEU A 19 14.98 -6.01 -10.03
N ILE A 20 15.29 -6.04 -11.33
CA ILE A 20 16.45 -5.31 -11.89
C ILE A 20 16.31 -3.82 -11.61
N PHE A 21 15.13 -3.24 -11.84
CA PHE A 21 14.88 -1.84 -11.50
C PHE A 21 15.07 -1.58 -9.99
N LEU A 22 14.49 -2.41 -9.13
CA LEU A 22 14.62 -2.28 -7.68
C LEU A 22 16.09 -2.28 -7.23
N VAL A 23 16.87 -3.25 -7.70
CA VAL A 23 18.31 -3.35 -7.39
C VAL A 23 19.07 -2.13 -7.91
N SER A 24 18.77 -1.68 -9.13
CA SER A 24 19.40 -0.47 -9.71
C SER A 24 19.10 0.79 -8.89
N ALA A 25 17.87 0.92 -8.37
CA ALA A 25 17.47 2.03 -7.51
C ALA A 25 18.19 1.98 -6.16
N ILE A 26 18.23 0.81 -5.52
CA ILE A 26 18.95 0.62 -4.25
C ILE A 26 20.42 1.01 -4.41
N ILE A 27 21.12 0.45 -5.41
CA ILE A 27 22.54 0.73 -5.65
C ILE A 27 22.76 2.24 -5.91
N SER A 28 21.93 2.85 -6.74
CA SER A 28 22.03 4.28 -7.06
C SER A 28 21.88 5.14 -5.81
N TYR A 29 20.93 4.82 -4.93
CA TYR A 29 20.71 5.57 -3.69
C TYR A 29 21.83 5.35 -2.67
N THR A 30 22.28 4.10 -2.47
CA THR A 30 23.38 3.81 -1.52
C THR A 30 24.68 4.48 -1.96
N LEU A 31 25.01 4.44 -3.25
CA LEU A 31 26.20 5.10 -3.78
C LEU A 31 26.15 6.62 -3.59
N SER A 32 24.97 7.21 -3.75
CA SER A 32 24.80 8.65 -3.56
C SER A 32 25.10 9.07 -2.12
N PHE A 33 24.60 8.33 -1.12
CA PHE A 33 24.90 8.62 0.29
C PHE A 33 26.38 8.45 0.66
N GLN A 34 27.11 7.57 -0.04
CA GLN A 34 28.53 7.32 0.25
C GLN A 34 29.47 8.29 -0.46
N LEU A 35 29.09 8.76 -1.66
CA LEU A 35 29.99 9.51 -2.55
C LEU A 35 29.68 11.01 -2.60
N LEU A 36 28.50 11.47 -2.18
CA LEU A 36 28.22 12.90 -2.16
C LEU A 36 28.95 13.60 -1.00
N PRO A 37 29.59 14.76 -1.27
CA PRO A 37 30.19 15.57 -0.22
C PRO A 37 29.11 16.30 0.59
N GLU A 38 29.42 16.64 1.85
CA GLU A 38 28.50 17.37 2.73
C GLU A 38 28.35 18.86 2.33
N ASN A 39 29.41 19.47 1.80
CA ASN A 39 29.47 20.88 1.39
C ASN A 39 30.03 21.03 -0.03
N LEU A 40 29.71 22.15 -0.70
CA LEU A 40 30.12 22.43 -2.08
C LEU A 40 31.56 22.96 -2.24
N ASP A 41 32.36 23.06 -1.17
CA ASP A 41 33.67 23.73 -1.21
C ASP A 41 34.80 22.94 -1.92
N GLY A 42 34.58 21.69 -2.27
CA GLY A 42 35.59 20.83 -2.92
C GLY A 42 35.70 21.03 -4.44
N GLU A 43 36.91 20.90 -5.00
CA GLU A 43 37.19 21.09 -6.44
C GLU A 43 36.33 20.21 -7.37
N ASN A 44 35.92 19.02 -6.91
CA ASN A 44 35.08 18.08 -7.67
C ASN A 44 33.64 17.97 -7.16
N SER A 45 33.24 18.75 -6.14
CA SER A 45 31.93 18.63 -5.47
C SER A 45 30.76 18.83 -6.45
N HIS A 46 30.87 19.85 -7.30
CA HIS A 46 29.87 20.18 -8.32
C HIS A 46 29.71 19.07 -9.36
N LEU A 47 30.79 18.38 -9.70
CA LEU A 47 30.75 17.28 -10.69
C LEU A 47 30.00 16.07 -10.13
N TYR A 48 30.26 15.71 -8.86
CA TYR A 48 29.52 14.62 -8.20
C TYR A 48 28.02 14.94 -8.13
N VAL A 49 27.66 16.13 -7.67
CA VAL A 49 26.26 16.57 -7.62
C VAL A 49 25.60 16.51 -8.99
N LEU A 50 26.28 16.97 -10.05
CA LEU A 50 25.74 16.93 -11.41
C LEU A 50 25.56 15.49 -11.93
N ALA A 51 26.54 14.61 -11.66
CA ALA A 51 26.47 13.20 -12.03
C ALA A 51 25.28 12.50 -11.34
N PHE A 52 25.11 12.70 -10.03
CA PHE A 52 24.02 12.09 -9.28
C PHE A 52 22.65 12.73 -9.56
N SER A 53 22.59 14.01 -9.88
CA SER A 53 21.36 14.65 -10.39
C SER A 53 20.92 14.01 -11.71
N THR A 54 21.86 13.79 -12.63
CA THR A 54 21.58 13.10 -13.90
C THR A 54 21.14 11.65 -13.67
N LEU A 55 21.77 10.96 -12.72
CA LEU A 55 21.39 9.60 -12.32
C LEU A 55 19.94 9.55 -11.82
N TYR A 56 19.56 10.47 -10.95
CA TYR A 56 18.24 10.50 -10.31
C TYR A 56 17.11 10.94 -11.23
N PHE A 57 17.34 11.95 -12.08
CA PHE A 57 16.28 12.57 -12.88
C PHE A 57 16.24 12.14 -14.35
N VAL A 58 17.29 11.47 -14.84
CA VAL A 58 17.34 10.99 -16.23
C VAL A 58 17.50 9.48 -16.25
N ILE A 59 18.57 8.93 -15.68
CA ILE A 59 18.92 7.51 -15.82
C ILE A 59 17.87 6.62 -15.14
N LEU A 60 17.56 6.86 -13.86
CA LEU A 60 16.56 6.07 -13.13
C LEU A 60 15.16 6.13 -13.77
N PRO A 61 14.64 7.30 -14.17
CA PRO A 61 13.38 7.39 -14.90
C PRO A 61 13.39 6.64 -16.25
N VAL A 62 14.49 6.66 -17.00
CA VAL A 62 14.62 5.91 -18.26
C VAL A 62 14.61 4.40 -18.00
N ILE A 63 15.35 3.93 -16.99
CA ILE A 63 15.35 2.51 -16.59
C ILE A 63 13.95 2.10 -16.12
N TYR A 64 13.29 2.94 -15.31
CA TYR A 64 11.92 2.70 -14.85
C TYR A 64 10.93 2.61 -16.02
N TRP A 65 11.00 3.54 -16.97
CA TRP A 65 10.15 3.55 -18.15
C TRP A 65 10.30 2.26 -18.95
N TYR A 66 11.54 1.81 -19.19
CA TYR A 66 11.79 0.58 -19.91
C TYR A 66 11.29 -0.66 -19.13
N CYS A 67 11.73 -0.83 -17.88
CA CYS A 67 11.44 -2.03 -17.08
C CYS A 67 9.98 -2.15 -16.66
N ILE A 68 9.33 -1.05 -16.28
CA ILE A 68 8.00 -1.07 -15.65
C ILE A 68 6.89 -0.73 -16.65
N ILE A 69 7.09 0.28 -17.50
CA ILE A 69 6.04 0.75 -18.41
C ILE A 69 6.05 -0.09 -19.68
N LYS A 70 7.19 -0.15 -20.39
CA LYS A 70 7.27 -0.85 -21.67
C LYS A 70 7.13 -2.37 -21.53
N VAL A 71 7.88 -2.98 -20.61
CA VAL A 71 7.82 -4.43 -20.39
C VAL A 71 6.64 -4.84 -19.50
N GLY A 72 6.27 -4.03 -18.52
CA GLY A 72 5.21 -4.33 -17.55
C GLY A 72 3.80 -3.88 -17.96
N GLY A 73 3.63 -3.26 -19.15
CA GLY A 73 2.34 -2.82 -19.68
C GLY A 73 1.61 -1.79 -18.82
N GLN A 74 2.36 -0.95 -18.10
CA GLN A 74 1.78 0.02 -17.15
C GLN A 74 1.50 1.37 -17.82
N LYS A 75 0.54 2.14 -17.27
CA LYS A 75 0.20 3.49 -17.76
C LYS A 75 1.35 4.47 -17.51
N LEU A 76 1.59 5.39 -18.45
CA LEU A 76 2.67 6.39 -18.40
C LEU A 76 2.63 7.30 -17.16
N TRP A 77 1.43 7.58 -16.62
CA TRP A 77 1.27 8.39 -15.40
C TRP A 77 2.04 7.85 -14.19
N LYS A 78 2.40 6.56 -14.17
CA LYS A 78 3.24 5.98 -13.11
C LYS A 78 4.67 6.50 -13.11
N MET A 79 5.12 7.21 -14.15
CA MET A 79 6.39 7.94 -14.15
C MET A 79 6.49 8.97 -13.01
N LEU A 80 5.35 9.53 -12.57
CA LEU A 80 5.33 10.44 -11.43
C LEU A 80 5.86 9.80 -10.15
N VAL A 81 5.72 8.48 -10.01
CA VAL A 81 6.20 7.74 -8.83
C VAL A 81 7.72 7.77 -8.76
N ILE A 82 8.42 7.47 -9.86
CA ILE A 82 9.89 7.47 -9.87
C ILE A 82 10.44 8.88 -9.74
N ILE A 83 9.81 9.88 -10.36
CA ILE A 83 10.23 11.28 -10.23
C ILE A 83 10.07 11.76 -8.77
N ASN A 84 8.96 11.43 -8.11
CA ASN A 84 8.75 11.77 -6.69
C ASN A 84 9.76 11.05 -5.79
N LEU A 85 10.03 9.77 -6.05
CA LEU A 85 11.02 9.01 -5.29
C LEU A 85 12.44 9.55 -5.45
N SER A 86 12.87 9.83 -6.69
CA SER A 86 14.17 10.46 -6.98
C SER A 86 14.30 11.84 -6.32
N SER A 87 13.23 12.63 -6.35
CA SER A 87 13.21 13.94 -5.69
C SER A 87 13.33 13.84 -4.16
N LEU A 88 12.68 12.84 -3.57
CA LEU A 88 12.80 12.56 -2.14
C LEU A 88 14.24 12.14 -1.78
N MET A 89 14.84 11.25 -2.55
CA MET A 89 16.20 10.81 -2.29
C MET A 89 17.18 11.98 -2.46
N ALA A 90 17.00 12.84 -3.46
CA ALA A 90 17.79 14.06 -3.62
C ALA A 90 17.73 14.96 -2.38
N ARG A 91 16.54 15.13 -1.76
CA ARG A 91 16.37 15.93 -0.53
C ARG A 91 17.19 15.39 0.64
N PHE A 92 17.38 14.07 0.73
CA PHE A 92 18.10 13.44 1.83
C PHE A 92 19.58 13.25 1.55
N SER A 93 19.99 13.08 0.30
CA SER A 93 21.38 12.79 -0.05
C SER A 93 22.19 14.00 -0.49
N PHE A 94 21.56 15.08 -0.98
CA PHE A 94 22.30 16.24 -1.52
C PHE A 94 22.75 17.21 -0.42
N PRO A 95 23.81 18.02 -0.67
CA PRO A 95 24.22 19.11 0.21
C PRO A 95 23.06 20.06 0.54
N ALA A 96 23.13 20.68 1.71
CA ALA A 96 22.06 21.52 2.24
C ALA A 96 21.66 22.66 1.29
N GLU A 97 22.60 23.24 0.53
CA GLU A 97 22.29 24.34 -0.39
C GLU A 97 21.35 23.91 -1.51
N ILE A 98 21.45 22.65 -1.95
CA ILE A 98 20.66 22.10 -3.06
C ILE A 98 19.42 21.38 -2.56
N ALA A 99 19.53 20.71 -1.41
CA ALA A 99 18.45 19.97 -0.79
C ALA A 99 17.22 20.85 -0.51
N ASN A 100 17.42 22.12 -0.14
CA ASN A 100 16.32 23.06 0.13
C ASN A 100 15.40 23.29 -1.09
N TYR A 101 15.92 23.22 -2.32
CA TYR A 101 15.09 23.31 -3.52
C TYR A 101 14.12 22.13 -3.69
N PHE A 102 14.32 21.02 -2.97
CA PHE A 102 13.43 19.86 -3.01
C PHE A 102 12.39 19.87 -1.87
N GLU A 103 12.33 20.93 -1.07
CA GLU A 103 11.37 21.03 0.04
C GLU A 103 9.91 21.12 -0.46
N PHE A 104 9.67 21.62 -1.67
CA PHE A 104 8.33 21.64 -2.28
C PHE A 104 7.72 20.23 -2.44
N ILE A 105 8.53 19.16 -2.50
CA ILE A 105 8.01 17.79 -2.56
C ILE A 105 7.28 17.41 -1.26
N ALA A 106 7.75 17.90 -0.11
CA ALA A 106 7.03 17.72 1.15
C ALA A 106 5.64 18.36 1.06
N TRP A 107 5.56 19.55 0.46
CA TRP A 107 4.29 20.28 0.26
C TRP A 107 3.33 19.57 -0.70
N LEU A 108 3.81 18.82 -1.70
CA LEU A 108 2.96 18.03 -2.59
C LEU A 108 2.36 16.78 -1.90
N ARG A 109 3.03 16.23 -0.88
CA ARG A 109 2.57 15.02 -0.19
C ARG A 109 1.38 15.29 0.72
N TYR A 110 1.41 16.40 1.45
CA TYR A 110 0.33 16.76 2.36
C TYR A 110 -1.07 16.81 1.72
N PRO A 111 -1.29 17.44 0.54
CA PRO A 111 -2.60 17.43 -0.11
C PRO A 111 -2.99 16.04 -0.63
N ILE A 112 -2.05 15.21 -1.09
CA ILE A 112 -2.36 13.82 -1.49
C ILE A 112 -2.83 13.01 -0.29
N ILE A 113 -2.12 13.13 0.86
CA ILE A 113 -2.49 12.46 2.11
C ILE A 113 -3.85 12.97 2.61
N ALA A 114 -4.09 14.29 2.55
CA ALA A 114 -5.36 14.87 2.96
C ALA A 114 -6.54 14.37 2.13
N ILE A 115 -6.38 14.25 0.81
CA ILE A 115 -7.42 13.69 -0.08
C ILE A 115 -7.67 12.21 0.24
N LEU A 116 -6.61 11.42 0.42
CA LEU A 116 -6.74 10.01 0.80
C LEU A 116 -7.49 9.85 2.14
N LEU A 117 -7.13 10.65 3.13
CA LEU A 117 -7.75 10.65 4.45
C LEU A 117 -9.23 11.06 4.36
N ALA A 118 -9.58 12.03 3.50
CA ALA A 118 -10.96 12.41 3.25
C ALA A 118 -11.78 11.27 2.61
N ILE A 119 -11.20 10.55 1.63
CA ILE A 119 -11.83 9.37 1.01
C ILE A 119 -12.03 8.25 2.06
N GLU A 120 -11.03 8.00 2.90
CA GLU A 120 -11.10 6.97 3.96
C GLU A 120 -12.18 7.32 5.00
N LEU A 121 -12.24 8.57 5.46
CA LEU A 121 -13.30 9.04 6.34
C LEU A 121 -14.69 8.90 5.70
N PHE A 122 -14.82 9.22 4.41
CA PHE A 122 -16.06 9.04 3.68
C PHE A 122 -16.49 7.55 3.64
N LEU A 123 -15.55 6.64 3.39
CA LEU A 123 -15.81 5.20 3.42
C LEU A 123 -16.24 4.74 4.82
N MET A 124 -15.56 5.19 5.88
CA MET A 124 -15.95 4.87 7.26
C MET A 124 -17.38 5.33 7.58
N VAL A 125 -17.76 6.56 7.20
CA VAL A 125 -19.13 7.06 7.36
C VAL A 125 -20.13 6.21 6.57
N SER A 126 -19.79 5.82 5.35
CA SER A 126 -20.67 4.97 4.52
C SER A 126 -20.90 3.59 5.13
N ILE A 127 -19.85 2.97 5.68
CA ILE A 127 -19.92 1.68 6.37
C ILE A 127 -20.77 1.82 7.64
N VAL A 128 -20.53 2.83 8.48
CA VAL A 128 -21.32 3.06 9.70
C VAL A 128 -22.82 3.23 9.38
N LYS A 129 -23.15 3.98 8.32
CA LYS A 129 -24.55 4.11 7.87
C LYS A 129 -25.13 2.79 7.39
N ALA A 130 -24.38 2.02 6.61
CA ALA A 130 -24.80 0.70 6.14
C ALA A 130 -25.03 -0.28 7.30
N LEU A 131 -24.13 -0.28 8.30
CA LEU A 131 -24.27 -1.08 9.52
C LEU A 131 -25.49 -0.66 10.34
N TRP A 132 -25.74 0.64 10.47
CA TRP A 132 -26.89 1.16 11.19
C TRP A 132 -28.21 0.76 10.52
N LEU A 133 -28.26 0.76 9.18
CA LEU A 133 -29.41 0.29 8.41
C LEU A 133 -29.59 -1.24 8.59
N ALA A 134 -28.50 -2.00 8.50
CA ALA A 134 -28.51 -3.45 8.68
C ALA A 134 -28.99 -3.91 10.06
N ARG A 135 -28.78 -3.11 11.11
CA ARG A 135 -29.22 -3.41 12.48
C ARG A 135 -30.71 -3.68 12.63
N ASN A 136 -31.55 -3.06 11.79
CA ASN A 136 -33.01 -3.19 11.85
C ASN A 136 -33.57 -4.21 10.86
N LEU A 137 -32.76 -4.66 9.90
CA LEU A 137 -33.14 -5.66 8.91
C LEU A 137 -33.28 -7.04 9.57
N SER A 138 -34.29 -7.78 9.16
CA SER A 138 -34.50 -9.18 9.56
C SER A 138 -34.03 -10.09 8.45
N GLY A 139 -33.12 -11.01 8.74
CA GLY A 139 -32.54 -11.94 7.76
C GLY A 139 -31.06 -11.64 7.47
N ASP A 140 -30.50 -12.35 6.50
CA ASP A 140 -29.10 -12.15 6.06
C ASP A 140 -28.98 -10.80 5.32
N PRO A 141 -28.13 -9.86 5.80
CA PRO A 141 -27.92 -8.56 5.16
C PRO A 141 -27.47 -8.66 3.70
N ARG A 142 -26.79 -9.75 3.30
CA ARG A 142 -26.31 -9.95 1.93
C ARG A 142 -27.45 -10.10 0.94
N VAL A 143 -28.47 -10.88 1.32
CA VAL A 143 -29.63 -11.15 0.47
C VAL A 143 -30.41 -9.86 0.26
N HIS A 144 -30.62 -9.09 1.33
CA HIS A 144 -31.34 -7.83 1.24
C HIS A 144 -30.65 -6.79 0.35
N ILE A 145 -29.31 -6.71 0.41
CA ILE A 145 -28.53 -5.79 -0.43
C ILE A 145 -28.49 -6.28 -1.88
N LEU A 146 -28.39 -7.59 -2.12
CA LEU A 146 -28.50 -8.15 -3.47
C LEU A 146 -29.87 -7.81 -4.08
N ASP A 147 -30.98 -8.02 -3.37
CA ASP A 147 -32.33 -7.71 -3.85
C ASP A 147 -32.52 -6.21 -4.13
N THR A 148 -31.95 -5.33 -3.29
CA THR A 148 -32.09 -3.87 -3.43
C THR A 148 -31.34 -3.32 -4.65
N PHE A 149 -30.20 -3.92 -5.01
CA PHE A 149 -29.32 -3.44 -6.07
C PHE A 149 -29.32 -4.33 -7.32
N GLN A 150 -30.21 -5.33 -7.40
CA GLN A 150 -30.25 -6.31 -8.49
C GLN A 150 -30.60 -5.70 -9.85
N GLU A 151 -31.49 -4.70 -9.86
CA GLU A 151 -31.99 -4.03 -11.08
C GLU A 151 -31.16 -2.79 -11.48
N GLU A 152 -30.11 -2.46 -10.72
CA GLU A 152 -29.29 -1.28 -10.98
C GLU A 152 -28.10 -1.55 -11.92
N ASP A 153 -27.55 -0.45 -12.46
CA ASP A 153 -26.40 -0.42 -13.38
C ASP A 153 -25.16 -1.18 -12.82
N ASP A 154 -24.34 -1.77 -13.70
CA ASP A 154 -23.25 -2.69 -13.32
C ASP A 154 -22.27 -2.09 -12.30
N LYS A 155 -22.04 -0.78 -12.36
CA LYS A 155 -21.19 -0.05 -11.40
C LYS A 155 -21.79 -0.04 -10.00
N LYS A 156 -23.11 0.12 -9.89
CA LYS A 156 -23.82 0.11 -8.61
C LYS A 156 -23.93 -1.32 -8.07
N ARG A 157 -24.03 -2.32 -8.95
CA ARG A 157 -23.96 -3.74 -8.56
C ARG A 157 -22.60 -4.13 -7.98
N ALA A 158 -21.50 -3.62 -8.54
CA ALA A 158 -20.17 -3.81 -7.97
C ALA A 158 -20.01 -3.15 -6.59
N LEU A 159 -20.57 -1.94 -6.41
CA LEU A 159 -20.65 -1.28 -5.11
C LEU A 159 -21.49 -2.08 -4.12
N ALA A 160 -22.63 -2.63 -4.56
CA ALA A 160 -23.53 -3.43 -3.75
C ALA A 160 -22.86 -4.69 -3.20
N LEU A 161 -21.97 -5.33 -3.97
CA LEU A 161 -21.21 -6.48 -3.48
C LEU A 161 -20.28 -6.11 -2.32
N VAL A 162 -19.59 -4.97 -2.40
CA VAL A 162 -18.75 -4.45 -1.31
C VAL A 162 -19.60 -4.05 -0.10
N LEU A 163 -20.74 -3.40 -0.35
CA LEU A 163 -21.70 -3.04 0.68
C LEU A 163 -22.42 -4.25 1.27
N ALA A 164 -22.45 -5.40 0.60
CA ALA A 164 -22.97 -6.64 1.14
C ALA A 164 -21.91 -7.35 1.99
N SER A 165 -20.66 -7.39 1.53
CA SER A 165 -19.58 -8.08 2.23
C SER A 165 -19.24 -7.44 3.56
N GLU A 166 -19.14 -6.11 3.60
CA GLU A 166 -18.71 -5.39 4.80
C GLU A 166 -19.74 -5.55 5.94
N PRO A 167 -20.98 -5.04 5.83
CA PRO A 167 -22.07 -5.30 6.78
C PRO A 167 -22.29 -6.75 7.18
N ALA A 168 -22.18 -7.70 6.25
CA ALA A 168 -22.31 -9.11 6.60
C ALA A 168 -21.16 -9.60 7.49
N SER A 169 -19.93 -9.19 7.17
CA SER A 169 -18.75 -9.50 7.98
C SER A 169 -18.92 -8.99 9.41
N TRP A 170 -19.41 -7.76 9.58
CA TRP A 170 -19.72 -7.16 10.89
C TRP A 170 -20.93 -7.80 11.59
N TYR A 171 -21.98 -8.14 10.85
CA TYR A 171 -23.16 -8.83 11.37
C TYR A 171 -22.78 -10.17 12.03
N TYR A 172 -21.92 -10.96 11.37
CA TYR A 172 -21.50 -12.27 11.90
C TYR A 172 -20.38 -12.20 12.94
N THR A 173 -19.53 -11.16 12.92
CA THR A 173 -18.45 -11.00 13.91
C THR A 173 -18.94 -10.40 15.22
N ILE A 174 -19.96 -9.54 15.19
CA ILE A 174 -20.47 -8.83 16.37
C ILE A 174 -21.97 -9.15 16.55
N PRO A 175 -22.32 -10.20 17.31
CA PRO A 175 -23.72 -10.62 17.45
C PRO A 175 -24.63 -9.55 18.08
N TYR A 176 -24.08 -8.66 18.90
CA TYR A 176 -24.80 -7.54 19.53
C TYR A 176 -25.15 -6.40 18.56
N LEU A 177 -24.57 -6.39 17.35
CA LEU A 177 -24.78 -5.32 16.39
C LEU A 177 -26.18 -5.37 15.76
N SER A 178 -26.74 -6.57 15.58
CA SER A 178 -28.11 -6.76 15.08
C SER A 178 -29.11 -6.95 16.22
N ARG A 179 -30.26 -6.26 16.13
CA ARG A 179 -31.38 -6.48 17.06
C ARG A 179 -32.21 -7.71 16.72
N LYS A 180 -32.11 -8.21 15.49
CA LYS A 180 -32.87 -9.35 14.95
C LYS A 180 -31.92 -10.44 14.44
N HIS A 181 -30.87 -10.72 15.23
CA HIS A 181 -29.87 -11.68 14.83
C HIS A 181 -30.49 -13.09 14.72
N VAL A 182 -30.23 -13.78 13.61
CA VAL A 182 -30.70 -15.15 13.42
C VAL A 182 -30.07 -16.04 14.50
N SER A 183 -30.87 -16.91 15.12
CA SER A 183 -30.40 -17.84 16.15
C SER A 183 -29.36 -18.79 15.55
N ALA A 184 -28.29 -19.03 16.31
CA ALA A 184 -27.24 -19.96 15.89
C ALA A 184 -27.83 -21.36 15.62
N ILE A 185 -27.58 -21.90 14.43
CA ILE A 185 -28.08 -23.23 14.03
C ILE A 185 -27.35 -24.33 14.83
N THR A 186 -26.07 -24.10 15.20
CA THR A 186 -25.27 -25.03 16.01
C THR A 186 -24.32 -24.28 16.95
N ASN A 187 -24.11 -24.80 18.16
CA ASN A 187 -23.12 -24.28 19.11
C ASN A 187 -21.79 -25.01 18.94
N LEU A 188 -20.94 -24.52 18.04
CA LEU A 188 -19.59 -25.07 17.86
C LEU A 188 -18.67 -24.59 19.00
N LYS A 189 -18.22 -25.51 19.84
CA LYS A 189 -17.17 -25.24 20.84
C LYS A 189 -15.79 -25.25 20.18
N LEU A 190 -15.36 -24.12 19.66
CA LEU A 190 -14.01 -23.93 19.13
C LEU A 190 -13.08 -23.35 20.19
N ARG A 191 -11.84 -23.87 20.25
CA ARG A 191 -10.78 -23.30 21.11
C ARG A 191 -10.40 -21.88 20.69
N SER A 192 -10.52 -21.55 19.41
CA SER A 192 -10.28 -20.20 18.86
C SER A 192 -11.35 -19.17 19.25
N ALA A 193 -12.52 -19.60 19.72
CA ALA A 193 -13.56 -18.71 20.22
C ALA A 193 -13.28 -18.24 21.67
N ALA A 194 -12.39 -18.91 22.41
CA ALA A 194 -12.05 -18.50 23.76
C ALA A 194 -11.15 -17.26 23.73
N GLY A 195 -11.53 -16.20 24.46
CA GLY A 195 -10.76 -14.94 24.52
C GLY A 195 -9.30 -15.12 24.97
N TRP A 196 -9.02 -16.15 25.77
CA TRP A 196 -7.65 -16.49 26.16
C TRP A 196 -6.76 -16.91 24.99
N HIS A 197 -7.34 -17.55 23.98
CA HIS A 197 -6.59 -17.96 22.79
C HIS A 197 -6.09 -16.74 22.01
N TRP A 198 -6.94 -15.70 21.89
CA TRP A 198 -6.56 -14.43 21.28
C TRP A 198 -5.46 -13.73 22.07
N LEU A 199 -5.59 -13.66 23.40
CA LEU A 199 -4.58 -13.08 24.28
C LEU A 199 -3.23 -13.80 24.11
N MET A 200 -3.23 -15.13 24.06
CA MET A 200 -2.01 -15.93 23.85
C MET A 200 -1.37 -15.69 22.48
N MET A 201 -2.17 -15.58 21.42
CA MET A 201 -1.66 -15.26 20.08
C MET A 201 -1.05 -13.84 20.01
N THR A 202 -1.68 -12.85 20.65
CA THR A 202 -1.12 -11.49 20.72
C THR A 202 0.15 -11.43 21.56
N LEU A 203 0.22 -12.18 22.65
CA LEU A 203 1.41 -12.22 23.50
C LEU A 203 2.57 -12.93 22.77
N GLY A 204 2.28 -14.03 22.08
CA GLY A 204 3.26 -14.75 21.27
C GLY A 204 3.83 -13.90 20.13
N THR A 205 2.99 -13.11 19.45
CA THR A 205 3.46 -12.19 18.39
C THR A 205 4.30 -11.05 18.95
N LEU A 206 3.95 -10.47 20.10
CA LEU A 206 4.77 -9.46 20.78
C LEU A 206 6.13 -10.01 21.21
N VAL A 207 6.16 -11.21 21.79
CA VAL A 207 7.40 -11.89 22.18
C VAL A 207 8.27 -12.16 20.96
N MET A 208 7.71 -12.69 19.88
CA MET A 208 8.45 -12.93 18.64
C MET A 208 9.00 -11.64 18.03
N ALA A 209 8.23 -10.54 18.07
CA ALA A 209 8.69 -9.24 17.61
C ALA A 209 9.85 -8.70 18.48
N ALA A 210 9.76 -8.84 19.80
CA ALA A 210 10.83 -8.46 20.72
C ALA A 210 12.10 -9.29 20.50
N LEU A 211 11.97 -10.61 20.29
CA LEU A 211 13.10 -11.47 19.96
C LEU A 211 13.73 -11.08 18.62
N ALA A 212 12.92 -10.80 17.60
CA ALA A 212 13.43 -10.32 16.31
C ALA A 212 14.19 -9.00 16.45
N TYR A 213 13.69 -8.08 17.27
CA TYR A 213 14.38 -6.82 17.58
C TYR A 213 15.75 -7.08 18.24
N VAL A 214 15.81 -7.94 19.27
CA VAL A 214 17.07 -8.28 19.96
C VAL A 214 18.08 -8.95 19.02
N VAL A 215 17.62 -9.82 18.12
CA VAL A 215 18.48 -10.50 17.14
C VAL A 215 19.05 -9.51 16.10
N ILE A 216 18.28 -8.49 15.73
CA ILE A 216 18.68 -7.50 14.72
C ILE A 216 19.49 -6.35 15.34
N SER A 217 19.26 -6.02 16.62
CA SER A 217 20.01 -4.96 17.29
C SER A 217 21.49 -5.36 17.40
N PRO A 218 22.43 -4.52 16.93
CA PRO A 218 23.85 -4.79 17.10
C PRO A 218 24.16 -4.82 18.61
N LEU A 219 24.86 -5.85 19.06
CA LEU A 219 25.49 -5.85 20.38
C LEU A 219 26.56 -4.75 20.37
N GLU A 220 26.35 -3.70 21.16
CA GLU A 220 27.46 -2.86 21.64
C GLU A 220 28.37 -3.67 22.57
#